data_AF-A0A1H2WN33-F1
#
_entry.id   AF-A0A1H2WN33-F1
#
_cell.length_a   1.000
_cell.length_b   1.000
_cell.length_c   1.000
_cell.angle_alpha   90.00
_cell.angle_beta   90.00
_cell.angle_gamma   90.00
#
_symmetry.space_group_name_H-M   'P 1'
#
loop_
_entity.id
_entity.type
_entity.pdbx_description
1 polymer ?
#
loop_
_entity_poly.entity_id
_entity_poly.type
_entity_poly.pdbx_seq_one_letter_code
_entity_poly.pdbx_strand_id
1 'polypeptide(L)'
;MIDGLALGETTPGPLIMVVAFVGFVGAWTKEIFGPDALLLAGIAGASVATFFTFLPSFLFILIGAPAIEATRHDLTFTAPLTGITAAVVGVIVNLAVFFAWHVLWPEGSAAAPFDGPFEWFSLVLVIAAFVALWRFKVGVIPVIAACALAGLGYSLLR
;
A
#
# COMPACT_ATOMS: atom_id res chain seq x y z
N MET A 1 8.85 -0.36 -3.09
CA MET A 1 7.59 -0.01 -2.39
C MET A 1 6.39 -0.73 -2.98
N ILE A 2 6.27 -0.82 -4.30
CA ILE A 2 5.14 -1.48 -4.97
C ILE A 2 4.96 -2.94 -4.55
N ASP A 3 6.06 -3.68 -4.36
CA ASP A 3 6.00 -5.09 -3.89
C ASP A 3 5.51 -5.21 -2.45
N GLY A 4 5.88 -4.25 -1.59
CA GLY A 4 5.38 -4.18 -0.22
C GLY A 4 3.87 -3.92 -0.18
N LEU A 5 3.38 -3.04 -1.05
CA LEU A 5 1.94 -2.79 -1.20
C LEU A 5 1.21 -4.03 -1.70
N ALA A 6 1.75 -4.71 -2.72
CA ALA A 6 1.17 -5.95 -3.24
C ALA A 6 1.09 -7.04 -2.17
N LEU A 7 2.10 -7.18 -1.30
CA LEU A 7 2.09 -8.08 -0.14
C LEU A 7 0.96 -7.71 0.84
N GLY A 8 0.77 -6.42 1.12
CA GLY A 8 -0.25 -5.92 2.04
C GLY A 8 -1.67 -6.35 1.64
N GLU A 9 -2.01 -6.26 0.36
CA GLU A 9 -3.35 -6.57 -0.17
C GLU A 9 -3.72 -8.07 -0.16
N THR A 10 -2.75 -8.96 0.15
CA THR A 10 -3.03 -10.40 0.24
C THR A 10 -3.68 -10.83 1.56
N THR A 11 -3.82 -9.94 2.54
CA THR A 11 -4.42 -10.25 3.85
C THR A 11 -5.35 -9.13 4.35
N PRO A 12 -6.37 -9.43 5.17
CA PRO A 12 -7.32 -8.43 5.69
C PRO A 12 -6.74 -7.38 6.66
N GLY A 13 -5.43 -7.40 6.96
CA GLY A 13 -4.75 -6.43 7.84
C GLY A 13 -3.59 -5.68 7.14
N PRO A 14 -3.83 -4.98 6.02
CA PRO A 14 -2.82 -4.70 5.00
C PRO A 14 -1.71 -3.75 5.46
N LEU A 15 -2.06 -2.70 6.22
CA LEU A 15 -1.13 -1.60 6.54
C LEU A 15 0.01 -2.01 7.48
N ILE A 16 -0.24 -2.95 8.41
CA ILE A 16 0.76 -3.36 9.40
C ILE A 16 1.90 -4.12 8.72
N MET A 17 1.55 -5.04 7.83
CA MET A 17 2.50 -5.91 7.13
C MET A 17 3.42 -5.12 6.19
N VAL A 18 2.89 -4.13 5.45
CA VAL A 18 3.72 -3.34 4.52
C VAL A 18 4.77 -2.53 5.27
N VAL A 19 4.39 -1.83 6.34
CA VAL A 19 5.31 -0.96 7.08
C VAL A 19 6.39 -1.78 7.80
N ALA A 20 6.01 -2.93 8.39
CA ALA A 20 6.96 -3.86 8.98
C ALA A 20 7.93 -4.43 7.93
N PHE A 21 7.43 -4.82 6.75
CA PHE A 21 8.25 -5.31 5.64
C PHE A 21 9.22 -4.25 5.11
N VAL A 22 8.76 -3.01 4.90
CA VAL A 22 9.63 -1.90 4.48
C VAL A 22 10.69 -1.60 5.54
N GLY A 23 10.33 -1.64 6.82
CA GLY A 23 11.27 -1.53 7.94
C GLY A 23 12.32 -2.64 7.94
N PHE A 24 11.89 -3.88 7.68
CA PHE A 24 12.78 -5.03 7.53
C PHE A 24 13.80 -4.82 6.40
N VAL A 25 13.31 -4.54 5.19
CA VAL A 25 14.16 -4.36 4.00
C VAL A 25 15.12 -3.18 4.19
N GLY A 26 14.66 -2.08 4.78
CA GLY A 26 15.49 -0.92 5.07
C GLY A 26 16.68 -1.25 5.97
N ALA A 27 16.44 -1.97 7.08
CA ALA A 27 17.51 -2.34 8.01
C ALA A 27 18.39 -3.48 7.49
N TRP A 28 17.81 -4.44 6.76
CA TRP A 28 18.55 -5.51 6.07
C TRP A 28 19.55 -4.93 5.07
N THR A 29 19.10 -4.01 4.20
CA THR A 29 19.94 -3.43 3.14
C THR A 29 21.03 -2.51 3.69
N LYS A 30 20.82 -1.93 4.88
CA LYS A 30 21.78 -1.04 5.54
C LYS A 30 22.75 -1.77 6.46
N GLU A 31 22.60 -3.08 6.62
CA GLU A 31 23.49 -3.94 7.43
C GLU A 31 23.79 -3.34 8.81
N ILE A 32 22.76 -2.85 9.52
CA ILE A 32 22.94 -2.07 10.75
C ILE A 32 23.70 -2.81 11.88
N PHE A 33 23.82 -4.13 11.79
CA PHE A 33 24.59 -4.98 12.70
C PHE A 33 25.73 -5.76 12.01
N GLY A 34 26.10 -5.35 10.79
CA GLY A 34 27.10 -6.02 9.95
C GLY A 34 26.54 -7.10 9.03
N PRO A 35 27.37 -7.61 8.09
CA PRO A 35 26.95 -8.52 7.02
C PRO A 35 26.60 -9.94 7.51
N ASP A 36 27.09 -10.33 8.69
CA ASP A 36 26.81 -11.65 9.27
C ASP A 36 25.45 -11.72 10.00
N ALA A 37 24.83 -10.56 10.25
CA ALA A 37 23.64 -10.43 11.10
C ALA A 37 22.44 -9.77 10.39
N LEU A 38 22.32 -9.95 9.07
CA LEU A 38 21.27 -9.32 8.26
C LEU A 38 19.85 -9.63 8.74
N LEU A 39 19.59 -10.87 9.17
CA LEU A 39 18.27 -11.25 9.68
C LEU A 39 17.93 -10.49 10.96
N LEU A 40 18.90 -10.34 11.87
CA LEU A 40 18.71 -9.57 13.10
C LEU A 40 18.50 -8.09 12.80
N ALA A 41 19.23 -7.56 11.81
CA ALA A 41 19.06 -6.20 11.32
C ALA A 41 17.63 -5.97 10.80
N GLY A 42 17.15 -6.87 9.94
CA GLY A 42 15.78 -6.84 9.42
C GLY A 42 14.73 -6.92 10.53
N ILE A 43 14.88 -7.84 11.49
CA ILE A 43 13.94 -7.98 12.63
C ILE A 43 13.90 -6.70 13.47
N ALA A 44 15.05 -6.08 13.73
CA ALA A 44 15.11 -4.82 14.45
C ALA A 44 14.41 -3.69 13.67
N GLY A 45 14.66 -3.58 12.36
CA GLY A 45 13.99 -2.61 11.49
C GLY A 45 12.47 -2.76 11.46
N ALA A 46 11.99 -4.01 11.32
CA ALA A 46 10.57 -4.32 11.37
C ALA A 46 9.94 -3.98 12.73
N SER A 47 10.65 -4.27 13.82
CA SER A 47 10.19 -3.99 15.19
C SER A 47 10.06 -2.49 15.44
N VAL A 48 11.06 -1.70 15.02
CA VAL A 48 11.04 -0.23 15.13
C VAL A 48 9.89 0.33 14.31
N ALA A 49 9.76 -0.08 13.04
CA ALA A 49 8.69 0.38 12.16
C ALA A 49 7.30 0.06 12.75
N THR A 50 7.11 -1.15 13.28
CA THR A 50 5.85 -1.58 13.91
C THR A 50 5.56 -0.78 15.17
N PHE A 51 6.54 -0.67 16.08
CA PHE A 51 6.37 0.01 17.36
C PHE A 51 5.99 1.48 17.16
N PHE A 52 6.75 2.22 16.35
CA PHE A 52 6.54 3.65 16.18
C PHE A 52 5.37 4.01 15.26
N THR A 53 4.90 3.09 14.42
CA THR A 53 3.69 3.33 13.60
C THR A 53 2.42 2.98 14.37
N PHE A 54 2.39 1.86 15.09
CA PHE A 54 1.14 1.34 15.67
C PHE A 54 0.93 1.74 17.11
N LEU A 55 1.97 1.76 17.95
CA LEU A 55 1.77 2.05 19.37
C LEU A 55 1.22 3.47 19.60
N PRO A 56 1.74 4.54 18.97
CA PRO A 56 1.18 5.87 19.13
C PRO A 56 -0.26 5.95 18.62
N SER A 57 -0.54 5.36 17.45
CA SER A 57 -1.88 5.34 16.86
C SER A 57 -2.90 4.62 17.75
N PHE A 58 -2.55 3.45 18.32
CA PHE A 58 -3.44 2.75 19.24
C PHE A 58 -3.65 3.53 20.53
N LEU A 59 -2.62 4.18 21.08
CA LEU A 59 -2.79 5.05 22.25
C LEU A 59 -3.77 6.19 21.95
N PHE A 60 -3.62 6.88 20.80
CA PHE A 60 -4.56 7.94 20.41
C PHE A 60 -5.98 7.44 20.17
N ILE A 61 -6.14 6.27 19.56
CA ILE A 61 -7.47 5.66 19.36
C ILE A 61 -8.10 5.31 20.71
N LEU A 62 -7.37 4.67 21.62
CA LEU A 62 -7.90 4.26 22.93
C LEU A 62 -8.24 5.47 23.82
N ILE A 63 -7.40 6.50 23.80
CA ILE A 63 -7.62 7.74 24.55
C ILE A 63 -8.74 8.57 23.93
N GLY A 64 -8.80 8.64 22.59
CA GLY A 64 -9.75 9.46 21.84
C GLY A 64 -11.12 8.84 21.66
N ALA A 65 -11.24 7.51 21.65
CA ALA A 65 -12.49 6.80 21.40
C ALA A 65 -13.63 7.22 22.35
N PRO A 66 -13.43 7.34 23.69
CA PRO A 66 -14.49 7.78 24.60
C PRO A 66 -15.00 9.20 24.29
N ALA A 67 -14.09 10.11 23.89
CA ALA A 67 -14.44 11.49 23.55
C ALA A 67 -15.23 11.58 22.23
N ILE A 68 -14.84 10.78 21.24
CA ILE A 68 -15.57 10.65 19.96
C ILE A 68 -16.96 10.05 20.21
N GLU A 69 -17.05 9.02 21.05
CA GLU A 69 -18.30 8.35 21.37
C GLU A 69 -19.30 9.28 22.08
N ALA A 70 -18.84 10.08 23.04
CA ALA A 70 -19.65 11.06 23.76
C ALA A 70 -20.20 12.18 22.87
N THR A 71 -19.56 12.47 21.73
CA THR A 71 -19.91 13.57 20.82
C THR A 71 -20.72 13.11 19.59
N ARG A 72 -21.05 11.81 19.49
CA ARG A 72 -21.77 11.24 18.33
C ARG A 72 -23.17 11.81 18.06
N HIS A 73 -23.80 12.44 19.06
CA HIS A 73 -25.14 13.03 18.93
C HIS A 73 -25.14 14.54 18.71
N ASP A 74 -23.97 15.18 18.63
CA ASP A 74 -23.85 16.61 18.38
C ASP A 74 -23.62 16.87 16.88
N LEU A 75 -24.59 17.54 16.23
CA LEU A 75 -24.60 17.86 14.79
C LEU A 75 -23.36 18.68 14.34
N THR A 76 -22.68 19.33 15.28
CA THR A 76 -21.48 20.15 15.02
C THR A 76 -20.28 19.30 14.57
N PHE A 77 -20.22 18.01 14.94
CA PHE A 77 -19.09 17.13 14.63
C PHE A 77 -19.22 16.35 13.32
N THR A 78 -20.35 16.44 12.62
CA THR A 78 -20.54 15.76 11.33
C THR A 78 -19.69 16.38 10.21
N ALA A 79 -19.50 17.70 10.22
CA ALA A 79 -18.73 18.39 9.18
C ALA A 79 -17.22 18.04 9.20
N PRO A 80 -16.51 18.07 10.35
CA PRO A 80 -15.12 17.60 10.42
C PRO A 80 -14.94 16.12 10.02
N LEU A 81 -15.84 15.23 10.46
CA LEU A 81 -15.79 13.80 10.13
C LEU A 81 -15.97 13.54 8.63
N THR A 82 -16.85 14.31 7.99
CA THR A 82 -17.04 14.26 6.52
C THR A 82 -15.78 14.74 5.80
N GLY A 83 -15.14 15.81 6.30
CA GLY A 83 -13.87 16.31 5.76
C GLY A 83 -12.74 15.27 5.84
N ILE A 84 -12.65 14.54 6.95
CA ILE A 84 -11.68 13.43 7.10
C ILE A 84 -11.95 12.34 6.05
N THR A 85 -13.22 11.94 5.86
CA THR A 85 -13.59 10.91 4.87
C THR A 85 -13.21 11.35 3.45
N ALA A 86 -13.48 12.61 3.10
CA ALA A 86 -13.10 13.17 1.80
C ALA A 86 -11.57 13.20 1.60
N ALA A 87 -10.81 13.56 2.64
CA ALA A 87 -9.35 13.55 2.60
C ALA A 87 -8.81 12.13 2.38
N VAL A 88 -9.36 11.13 3.06
CA VAL A 88 -8.96 9.72 2.89
C VAL A 88 -9.23 9.25 1.46
N VAL A 89 -10.39 9.54 0.89
CA VAL A 89 -10.70 9.20 -0.51
C VAL A 89 -9.72 9.89 -1.46
N GLY A 90 -9.43 11.17 -1.23
CA GLY A 90 -8.45 11.93 -2.02
C GLY A 90 -7.05 11.32 -1.98
N VAL A 91 -6.58 10.89 -0.80
CA VAL A 91 -5.30 10.20 -0.63
C VAL A 91 -5.29 8.86 -1.37
N ILE A 92 -6.36 8.06 -1.30
CA ILE A 92 -6.47 6.79 -2.03
C ILE A 92 -6.35 7.02 -3.54
N VAL A 93 -7.08 7.99 -4.09
CA VAL A 93 -7.01 8.32 -5.53
C VAL A 93 -5.62 8.83 -5.91
N ASN A 94 -5.00 9.67 -5.08
CA ASN A 94 -3.65 10.18 -5.32
C ASN A 94 -2.62 9.04 -5.40
N LEU A 95 -2.65 8.12 -4.43
CA LEU A 95 -1.76 6.95 -4.43
C LEU A 95 -2.03 6.04 -5.63
N ALA A 96 -3.30 5.81 -5.99
CA ALA A 96 -3.66 5.01 -7.15
C ALA A 96 -3.07 5.59 -8.45
N VAL A 97 -3.19 6.91 -8.65
CA VAL A 97 -2.60 7.61 -9.80
C VAL A 97 -1.07 7.57 -9.76
N PHE A 98 -0.47 7.79 -8.59
CA PHE A 98 0.98 7.72 -8.41
C PHE A 98 1.55 6.35 -8.81
N PHE A 99 0.94 5.26 -8.35
CA PHE A 99 1.36 3.91 -8.73
C PHE A 99 1.06 3.59 -10.18
N ALA A 100 -0.11 3.97 -10.70
CA ALA A 100 -0.44 3.77 -12.11
C ALA A 100 0.58 4.44 -13.03
N TRP A 101 1.04 5.65 -12.68
CA TRP A 101 2.09 6.33 -13.44
C TRP A 101 3.40 5.54 -13.47
N HIS A 102 3.92 5.09 -12.32
CA HIS A 102 5.16 4.29 -12.24
C HIS A 102 5.04 2.91 -12.89
N VAL A 103 3.83 2.35 -12.99
CA VAL A 103 3.59 1.05 -13.64
C VAL A 103 3.48 1.20 -15.16
N LEU A 104 2.85 2.28 -15.64
CA LEU A 104 2.62 2.52 -17.07
C LEU A 104 3.82 3.15 -17.77
N TRP A 105 4.61 3.95 -17.05
CA TRP A 105 5.89 4.52 -17.49
C TRP A 105 7.01 4.15 -16.52
N PRO A 106 7.61 2.97 -16.65
CA PRO A 106 8.68 2.52 -15.76
C PRO A 106 9.94 3.41 -15.82
N GLU A 107 10.19 4.04 -16.96
CA GLU A 107 11.34 4.93 -17.21
C GLU A 107 10.99 6.42 -16.93
N GLY A 108 9.74 6.72 -16.58
CA GLY A 108 9.30 8.07 -16.27
C GLY A 108 10.01 8.61 -15.01
N SER A 109 10.49 9.86 -15.11
CA SER A 109 11.13 10.56 -13.98
C SER A 109 10.47 11.91 -13.73
N ALA A 110 10.77 12.54 -12.58
CA ALA A 110 10.24 13.88 -12.28
C ALA A 110 10.69 14.94 -13.31
N ALA A 111 11.84 14.73 -13.98
CA ALA A 111 12.34 15.62 -15.02
C ALA A 111 11.75 15.32 -16.40
N ALA A 112 11.42 14.04 -16.67
CA ALA A 112 10.82 13.58 -17.92
C ALA A 112 9.69 12.58 -17.61
N PRO A 113 8.45 13.06 -17.36
CA PRO A 113 7.39 12.22 -16.79
C PRO A 113 6.86 11.12 -17.72
N PHE A 114 7.03 11.28 -19.03
CA PHE A 114 6.51 10.34 -20.04
C PHE A 114 7.62 9.75 -20.88
N ASP A 115 8.83 9.66 -20.31
CA ASP A 115 9.97 9.08 -20.99
C ASP A 115 9.86 7.55 -21.06
N GLY A 116 10.43 6.97 -22.12
CA GLY A 116 10.43 5.53 -22.36
C GLY A 116 9.13 4.94 -22.90
N PRO A 117 9.10 3.61 -23.09
CA PRO A 117 7.98 2.90 -23.68
C PRO A 117 6.79 2.80 -22.72
N PHE A 118 5.58 2.96 -23.25
CA PHE A 118 4.35 2.76 -22.50
C PHE A 118 4.04 1.27 -22.33
N GLU A 119 3.82 0.82 -21.09
CA GLU A 119 3.54 -0.58 -20.76
C GLU A 119 2.05 -0.95 -20.98
N TRP A 120 1.71 -1.21 -22.25
CA TRP A 120 0.35 -1.59 -22.68
C TRP A 120 -0.19 -2.85 -21.99
N PHE A 121 0.67 -3.83 -21.73
CA PHE A 121 0.27 -5.07 -21.07
C PHE A 121 -0.26 -4.80 -19.65
N SER A 122 0.45 -3.96 -18.89
CA SER A 122 0.04 -3.53 -17.55
C SER A 122 -1.27 -2.76 -17.59
N LEU A 123 -1.50 -1.88 -18.58
CA LEU A 123 -2.77 -1.16 -18.74
C LEU A 123 -3.94 -2.14 -18.91
N VAL A 124 -3.79 -3.13 -19.79
CA VAL A 124 -4.83 -4.14 -20.04
C VAL A 124 -5.13 -4.94 -18.77
N LEU A 125 -4.10 -5.33 -18.01
CA LEU A 125 -4.28 -6.02 -16.72
C LEU A 125 -5.01 -5.15 -15.70
N VAL A 126 -4.68 -3.85 -15.60
CA VAL A 126 -5.35 -2.91 -14.69
C VAL A 126 -6.84 -2.80 -15.04
N ILE A 127 -7.17 -2.62 -16.32
CA ILE A 127 -8.57 -2.52 -16.77
C ILE A 127 -9.31 -3.84 -16.52
N ALA A 128 -8.69 -4.98 -16.83
CA ALA A 128 -9.29 -6.29 -16.61
C ALA A 128 -9.56 -6.56 -15.12
N ALA A 129 -8.59 -6.25 -14.25
CA ALA A 129 -8.73 -6.38 -12.80
C ALA A 129 -9.83 -5.45 -12.26
N PHE A 130 -9.88 -4.20 -12.71
CA PHE A 130 -10.91 -3.25 -12.33
C PHE A 130 -12.31 -3.75 -12.72
N VAL A 131 -12.49 -4.26 -13.93
CA VAL A 131 -13.76 -4.83 -14.39
C VAL A 131 -14.13 -6.09 -13.60
N ALA A 132 -13.17 -6.98 -13.31
CA ALA A 132 -13.38 -8.18 -12.49
C ALA A 132 -13.90 -7.83 -11.08
N LEU A 133 -13.31 -6.84 -10.43
CA LEU A 133 -13.70 -6.39 -9.10
C LEU A 133 -15.04 -5.63 -9.13
N TRP A 134 -15.21 -4.68 -10.05
CA TRP A 134 -16.38 -3.80 -10.07
C TRP A 134 -17.63 -4.47 -10.65
N ARG A 135 -17.51 -5.10 -11.82
CA ARG A 135 -18.65 -5.63 -12.58
C ARG A 135 -18.98 -7.07 -12.23
N PHE A 136 -17.96 -7.89 -11.98
CA PHE A 136 -18.12 -9.31 -11.67
C PHE A 136 -18.02 -9.60 -10.17
N LYS A 137 -17.61 -8.63 -9.35
CA LYS A 137 -17.49 -8.75 -7.88
C LYS A 137 -16.64 -9.96 -7.47
N VAL A 138 -15.62 -10.26 -8.28
CA VAL A 138 -14.65 -11.32 -7.96
C VAL A 138 -13.89 -10.91 -6.70
N GLY A 139 -13.57 -11.88 -5.84
CA GLY A 139 -12.75 -11.61 -4.65
C GLY A 139 -11.36 -11.10 -5.01
N VAL A 140 -10.77 -10.30 -4.12
CA VAL A 140 -9.44 -9.68 -4.33
C VAL A 140 -8.34 -10.74 -4.54
N ILE A 141 -8.33 -11.80 -3.72
CA ILE A 141 -7.30 -12.85 -3.77
C ILE A 141 -7.24 -13.54 -5.15
N PRO A 142 -8.37 -14.05 -5.72
CA PRO A 142 -8.37 -14.60 -7.08
C PRO A 142 -7.87 -13.62 -8.15
N VAL A 143 -8.21 -12.33 -8.05
CA VAL A 143 -7.77 -11.31 -9.01
C VAL A 143 -6.26 -11.13 -8.93
N ILE A 144 -5.70 -11.01 -7.72
CA ILE A 144 -4.26 -10.92 -7.50
C ILE A 144 -3.56 -12.16 -8.07
N ALA A 145 -4.06 -13.37 -7.79
CA ALA A 145 -3.47 -14.61 -8.29
C ALA A 145 -3.49 -14.68 -9.82
N ALA A 146 -4.61 -14.31 -10.47
CA ALA A 146 -4.71 -14.28 -11.92
C ALA A 146 -3.76 -13.25 -12.56
N CYS A 147 -3.68 -12.04 -11.99
CA CYS A 147 -2.75 -11.01 -12.45
C CYS A 147 -1.29 -11.45 -12.27
N ALA A 148 -0.95 -12.08 -11.15
CA ALA A 148 0.39 -12.59 -10.88
C ALA A 148 0.79 -13.69 -11.88
N LEU A 149 -0.10 -14.64 -12.17
CA LEU A 149 0.13 -15.68 -13.17
C LEU A 149 0.25 -15.13 -14.58
N ALA A 150 -0.59 -14.16 -14.95
CA ALA A 150 -0.51 -13.49 -16.25
C ALA A 150 0.80 -12.70 -16.40
N GLY A 151 1.21 -11.97 -15.36
CA GLY A 151 2.48 -11.25 -15.33
C GLY A 151 3.69 -12.18 -15.40
N LEU A 152 3.67 -13.29 -14.65
CA LEU A 152 4.73 -14.31 -14.71
C LEU A 152 4.84 -14.92 -16.10
N GLY A 153 3.70 -15.30 -16.71
CA GLY A 153 3.68 -15.84 -18.06
C GLY A 153 4.24 -14.86 -19.10
N TYR A 154 3.87 -13.58 -19.00
CA TYR A 154 4.42 -12.54 -19.87
C TYR A 154 5.93 -12.34 -19.66
N SER A 155 6.40 -12.33 -18.41
CA SER A 155 7.81 -12.17 -18.09
C SER A 155 8.69 -13.33 -18.57
N LEU A 156 8.14 -14.54 -18.69
CA LEU A 156 8.88 -15.70 -19.20
C LEU A 156 8.92 -15.78 -20.73
N LEU A 157 8.01 -15.06 -21.40
CA LEU A 157 7.90 -15.02 -22.87
C LEU A 157 8.65 -13.83 -23.50
N ARG A 158 9.07 -12.86 -22.69
CA ARG A 158 9.86 -11.68 -23.08
C ARG A 158 11.34 -11.94 -22.82
#